data_AF-A0A964Q5A7-F1
#
_entry.id   AF-A0A964Q5A7-F1
#
_cell.length_a   1.000
_cell.length_b   1.000
_cell.length_c   1.000
_cell.angle_alpha   90.00
_cell.angle_beta   90.00
_cell.angle_gamma   90.00
#
_symmetry.space_group_name_H-M   'P 1'
#
loop_
_entity.id
_entity.type
_entity.pdbx_description
1 polymer ?
#
loop_
_entity_poly.entity_id
_entity_poly.type
_entity_poly.pdbx_seq_one_letter_code
_entity_poly.pdbx_strand_id
1 'polypeptide(L)'
;MTRDFSPHQQKIIQRYYGNSDAIHLQKLGEFVSELFLAETGKRDRVWDRIVATMKKLEVPESRIAHLRKEDKPELIAELVKELERK
;
A
#
# COMPACT_ATOMS: atom_id res chain seq x y z
N MET A 1 -18.94 -8.96 22.52
CA MET A 1 -20.11 -8.16 22.08
C MET A 1 -20.14 -8.18 20.56
N THR A 2 -21.02 -8.99 19.98
CA THR A 2 -21.30 -8.99 18.53
C THR A 2 -21.93 -7.64 18.18
N ARG A 3 -21.23 -6.83 17.38
CA ARG A 3 -21.80 -5.59 16.84
C ARG A 3 -22.76 -5.99 15.73
N ASP A 4 -24.06 -5.97 16.01
CA ASP A 4 -25.10 -6.20 15.00
C ASP A 4 -25.22 -4.95 14.12
N PHE A 5 -24.60 -5.01 12.95
CA PHE A 5 -24.69 -3.96 11.93
C PHE A 5 -25.96 -4.13 11.11
N SER A 6 -26.66 -3.03 10.81
CA SER A 6 -27.81 -3.06 9.90
C SER A 6 -27.38 -3.50 8.48
N PRO A 7 -28.29 -4.04 7.64
CA PRO A 7 -27.94 -4.47 6.28
C PRO A 7 -27.27 -3.37 5.44
N HIS A 8 -27.65 -2.11 5.67
CA HIS A 8 -27.01 -0.95 5.06
C HIS A 8 -25.57 -0.74 5.56
N GLN A 9 -25.35 -0.83 6.88
CA GLN A 9 -24.01 -0.72 7.48
C GLN A 9 -23.10 -1.87 7.03
N GLN A 10 -23.60 -3.09 6.95
CA GLN A 10 -22.85 -4.24 6.42
C GLN A 10 -22.41 -4.01 4.98
N LYS A 11 -23.29 -3.47 4.12
CA LYS A 11 -22.96 -3.12 2.73
C LYS A 11 -21.88 -2.04 2.63
N ILE A 12 -21.91 -1.04 3.52
CA ILE A 12 -20.85 -0.01 3.60
C ILE A 12 -19.54 -0.62 4.06
N ILE A 13 -19.57 -1.48 5.09
CA ILE A 13 -18.38 -2.16 5.61
C ILE A 13 -17.76 -3.05 4.53
N GLN A 14 -18.57 -3.85 3.83
CA GLN A 14 -18.12 -4.69 2.72
C GLN A 14 -17.54 -3.86 1.57
N ARG A 15 -18.19 -2.75 1.18
CA ARG A 15 -17.65 -1.83 0.16
C ARG A 15 -16.35 -1.18 0.61
N TYR A 16 -16.24 -0.82 1.89
CA TYR A 16 -15.03 -0.22 2.43
C TYR A 16 -13.86 -1.20 2.34
N TYR A 17 -14.00 -2.43 2.81
CA TYR A 17 -12.95 -3.45 2.69
C TYR A 17 -12.68 -3.85 1.23
N GLY A 18 -13.71 -3.96 0.39
CA GLY A 18 -13.56 -4.26 -1.04
C GLY A 18 -12.86 -3.16 -1.84
N ASN A 19 -12.98 -1.89 -1.43
CA ASN A 19 -12.31 -0.76 -2.07
C ASN A 19 -11.02 -0.33 -1.36
N SER A 20 -10.75 -0.84 -0.14
CA SER A 20 -9.59 -0.48 0.66
C SER A 20 -8.30 -0.79 -0.08
N ASP A 21 -8.24 -1.96 -0.72
CA ASP A 21 -7.08 -2.41 -1.48
C ASP A 21 -6.84 -1.53 -2.70
N ALA A 22 -7.89 -1.17 -3.44
CA ALA A 22 -7.79 -0.25 -4.58
C ALA A 22 -7.24 1.14 -4.14
N ILE A 23 -7.72 1.66 -3.02
CA ILE A 23 -7.24 2.93 -2.45
C ILE A 23 -5.76 2.81 -2.03
N HIS A 24 -5.39 1.70 -1.40
CA HIS A 24 -4.00 1.48 -0.97
C HIS A 24 -3.06 1.28 -2.15
N LEU A 25 -3.52 0.62 -3.22
CA LEU A 25 -2.77 0.41 -4.44
C LEU A 25 -2.51 1.73 -5.17
N GLN A 26 -3.54 2.57 -5.30
CA GLN A 26 -3.39 3.92 -5.85
C GLN A 26 -2.36 4.74 -5.05
N LYS A 27 -2.49 4.75 -3.70
CA LYS A 27 -1.55 5.44 -2.81
C LYS A 27 -0.13 4.91 -2.93
N LEU A 28 0.03 3.60 -3.12
CA LEU A 28 1.35 3.00 -3.32
C LEU A 28 2.00 3.57 -4.59
N GLY A 29 1.25 3.67 -5.70
CA GLY A 29 1.74 4.32 -6.94
C GLY A 29 2.11 5.81 -6.77
N GLU A 30 1.33 6.55 -5.98
CA GLU A 30 1.65 7.94 -5.62
C GLU A 30 2.97 8.02 -4.85
N PHE A 31 3.19 7.14 -3.86
CA PHE A 31 4.43 7.10 -3.10
C PHE A 31 5.63 6.64 -3.91
N VAL A 32 5.45 5.78 -4.92
CA VAL A 32 6.54 5.43 -5.87
C VAL A 32 7.01 6.68 -6.61
N SER A 33 6.07 7.48 -7.12
CA SER A 33 6.38 8.75 -7.78
C SER A 33 7.06 9.73 -6.82
N GLU A 34 6.58 9.83 -5.58
CA GLU A 34 7.21 10.65 -4.53
C GLU A 34 8.65 10.17 -4.25
N LEU A 35 8.90 8.86 -4.22
CA LEU A 35 10.21 8.29 -3.97
C LEU A 35 11.20 8.54 -5.12
N PHE A 36 10.73 8.59 -6.37
CA PHE A 36 11.55 9.01 -7.52
C PHE A 36 12.01 10.47 -7.41
N LEU A 37 11.17 11.34 -6.83
CA LEU A 37 11.42 12.78 -6.72
C LEU A 37 12.05 13.18 -5.37
N ALA A 38 12.08 12.28 -4.40
CA ALA A 38 12.55 12.57 -3.05
C ALA A 38 14.09 12.65 -2.98
N GLU A 39 14.59 13.82 -2.59
CA GLU A 39 15.98 14.01 -2.17
C GLU A 39 16.27 13.25 -0.87
N THR A 40 17.55 12.93 -0.63
CA THR A 40 18.05 12.01 0.42
C THR A 40 17.45 12.26 1.82
N GLY A 41 17.19 13.50 2.21
CA GLY A 41 16.62 13.83 3.53
C GLY A 41 15.12 13.51 3.70
N LYS A 42 14.38 13.27 2.61
CA LYS A 42 12.92 12.97 2.66
C LYS A 42 12.61 11.50 2.37
N ARG A 43 13.55 10.75 1.80
CA ARG A 43 13.35 9.35 1.37
C ARG A 43 12.87 8.43 2.49
N ASP A 44 13.44 8.53 3.69
CA ASP A 44 13.04 7.67 4.81
C ASP A 44 11.56 7.80 5.17
N ARG A 45 11.05 9.04 5.18
CA ARG A 45 9.63 9.30 5.47
C ARG A 45 8.72 8.74 4.38
N VAL A 46 9.14 8.83 3.13
CA VAL A 46 8.41 8.23 1.99
C VAL A 46 8.40 6.71 2.14
N TRP A 47 9.54 6.11 2.50
CA TRP A 47 9.64 4.68 2.75
C TRP A 47 8.76 4.20 3.90
N ASP A 48 8.65 4.96 4.99
CA ASP A 48 7.77 4.59 6.10
C ASP A 48 6.29 4.52 5.64
N ARG A 49 5.88 5.44 4.76
CA ARG A 49 4.53 5.43 4.15
C ARG A 49 4.35 4.26 3.17
N ILE A 50 5.36 3.96 2.35
CA ILE A 50 5.37 2.83 1.44
C ILE A 50 5.22 1.52 2.21
N VAL A 51 6.04 1.31 3.25
CA VAL A 51 6.00 0.11 4.10
C VAL A 51 4.63 -0.03 4.76
N ALA A 52 4.09 1.04 5.34
CA ALA A 52 2.78 1.03 5.96
C ALA A 52 1.66 0.68 4.96
N THR A 53 1.81 1.06 3.69
CA THR A 53 0.83 0.79 2.63
C THR A 53 0.96 -0.65 2.12
N MET A 54 2.18 -1.14 1.90
CA MET A 54 2.46 -2.53 1.55
C MET A 54 1.91 -3.51 2.60
N LYS A 55 2.03 -3.18 3.89
CA LYS A 55 1.45 -4.00 4.98
C LYS A 55 -0.07 -4.08 4.91
N LYS A 56 -0.75 -2.99 4.51
CA LYS A 56 -2.21 -2.98 4.34
C LYS A 56 -2.67 -3.76 3.10
N LEU A 57 -1.81 -3.82 2.08
CA LEU A 57 -1.97 -4.65 0.89
C LEU A 57 -1.50 -6.10 1.13
N GLU A 58 -1.24 -6.48 2.38
CA GLU A 58 -0.82 -7.82 2.80
C GLU A 58 0.45 -8.34 2.07
N VAL A 59 1.34 -7.43 1.64
CA VAL A 59 2.62 -7.81 1.05
C VAL A 59 3.49 -8.48 2.13
N PRO A 60 4.10 -9.65 1.86
CA PRO A 60 4.93 -10.34 2.84
C PRO A 60 6.07 -9.48 3.38
N GLU A 61 6.30 -9.51 4.70
CA GLU A 61 7.32 -8.66 5.35
C GLU A 61 8.74 -8.92 4.83
N SER A 62 9.05 -10.16 4.43
CA SER A 62 10.34 -10.51 3.80
C SER A 62 10.56 -9.75 2.48
N ARG A 63 9.50 -9.58 1.68
CA ARG A 63 9.53 -8.83 0.43
C ARG A 63 9.69 -7.34 0.70
N ILE A 64 8.96 -6.81 1.69
CA ILE A 64 9.09 -5.41 2.12
C ILE A 64 10.52 -5.10 2.57
N ALA A 65 11.13 -5.98 3.39
CA ALA A 65 12.49 -5.82 3.88
C ALA A 65 13.51 -5.83 2.73
N HIS A 66 13.35 -6.73 1.75
CA HIS A 66 14.20 -6.75 0.56
C HIS A 66 14.07 -5.46 -0.26
N LEU A 67 12.85 -4.99 -0.51
CA LEU A 67 12.60 -3.74 -1.26
C LEU A 67 13.20 -2.52 -0.55
N ARG A 68 13.04 -2.41 0.77
CA ARG A 68 13.62 -1.31 1.55
C ARG A 68 15.14 -1.35 1.58
N LYS A 69 15.74 -2.54 1.57
CA LYS A 69 17.21 -2.70 1.47
C LYS A 69 17.75 -2.27 0.11
N GLU A 70 17.03 -2.59 -0.96
CA GLU A 70 17.43 -2.20 -2.33
C GLU A 70 17.28 -0.70 -2.57
N ASP A 71 16.35 -0.02 -1.89
CA ASP A 71 16.08 1.42 -2.01
C ASP A 71 15.83 1.88 -3.48
N LYS A 72 15.26 1.00 -4.30
CA LYS A 72 15.00 1.24 -5.74
C LYS A 72 13.51 1.48 -6.01
N PRO A 73 13.11 2.68 -6.43
CA PRO A 73 11.72 2.98 -6.77
C PRO A 73 11.16 2.09 -7.89
N GLU A 74 12.00 1.64 -8.83
CA GLU A 74 11.62 0.78 -9.96
C GLU A 74 11.06 -0.56 -9.50
N LEU A 75 11.64 -1.15 -8.44
CA LEU A 75 11.17 -2.43 -7.90
C LEU A 75 9.79 -2.31 -7.27
N ILE A 76 9.47 -1.13 -6.74
CA ILE A 76 8.15 -0.84 -6.16
C ILE A 76 7.14 -0.59 -7.28
N ALA A 77 7.55 0.08 -8.37
CA ALA A 77 6.70 0.25 -9.55
C ALA A 77 6.28 -1.10 -10.15
N GLU A 78 7.20 -2.06 -10.24
CA GLU A 78 6.88 -3.43 -10.69
C GLU A 78 5.95 -4.15 -9.71
N LEU A 79 6.15 -3.99 -8.39
CA LEU A 79 5.22 -4.52 -7.40
C LEU A 79 3.80 -3.94 -7.57
N VAL A 80 3.66 -2.64 -7.82
CA VAL A 80 2.35 -2.01 -8.07
C VAL A 80 1.66 -2.66 -9.27
N LYS A 81 2.38 -2.83 -10.39
CA LYS A 81 1.85 -3.50 -11.59
C LYS A 81 1.45 -4.95 -11.34
N GLU A 82 2.20 -5.68 -10.52
CA GLU A 82 1.85 -7.05 -10.12
C GLU A 82 0.54 -7.08 -9.31
N LEU A 83 0.39 -6.15 -8.37
CA LEU A 83 -0.80 -6.05 -7.53
C LEU A 83 -2.04 -5.58 -8.30
N GLU A 84 -1.88 -4.73 -9.33
CA GLU A 84 -2.96 -4.31 -10.23
C GLU A 84 -3.50 -5.44 -11.12
N ARG A 85 -2.67 -6.45 -11.40
CA ARG A 85 -3.03 -7.59 -12.26
C ARG A 85 -3.67 -8.74 -11.50
N LYS A 86 -3.66 -8.70 -10.16
CA LYS A 86 -4.19 -9.74 -9.29
C LYS A 86 -5.69 -9.54 -9.08
#